data_AF-A0AAI9KZG0-F1
#
_entry.id   AF-A0AAI9KZG0-F1
#
_cell.length_a   1.000
_cell.length_b   1.000
_cell.length_c   1.000
_cell.angle_alpha   90.00
_cell.angle_beta   90.00
_cell.angle_gamma   90.00
#
_symmetry.space_group_name_H-M   'P 1'
#
loop_
_entity.id
_entity.type
_entity.pdbx_description
1 polymer ?
#
loop_
_entity_poly.entity_id
_entity_poly.type
_entity_poly.pdbx_seq_one_letter_code
_entity_poly.pdbx_strand_id
1 'polypeptide(L)'
;MVARRNNFTDFDVAVTWLPKIENSKELTLTFRATERSERTGQYTWIDTDSMAVSLAGAQPEEKKLILNGFRSRSDGTEKFSPYTNIEITTFPSYLTRNPGEPTAYCHKELHKDE
;
A
#
# COMPACT_ATOMS: atom_id res chain seq x y z
N MET A 1 -5.04 -5.85 -13.42
CA MET A 1 -6.25 -6.68 -13.47
C MET A 1 -6.71 -6.93 -12.05
N VAL A 2 -8.02 -7.07 -11.79
CA VAL A 2 -8.55 -7.43 -10.46
C VAL A 2 -9.46 -8.64 -10.61
N ALA A 3 -9.22 -9.70 -9.83
CA ALA A 3 -10.04 -10.89 -9.78
C ALA A 3 -10.48 -11.14 -8.33
N ARG A 4 -11.74 -11.51 -8.12
CA ARG A 4 -12.30 -11.78 -6.78
C ARG A 4 -12.75 -13.22 -6.67
N ARG A 5 -12.40 -13.87 -5.56
CA ARG A 5 -12.71 -15.27 -5.26
C ARG A 5 -13.01 -15.42 -3.77
N ASN A 6 -14.28 -15.51 -3.39
CA ASN A 6 -14.72 -15.52 -1.98
C ASN A 6 -14.18 -14.29 -1.22
N ASN A 7 -13.41 -14.52 -0.16
CA ASN A 7 -12.75 -13.47 0.62
C ASN A 7 -11.35 -13.10 0.10
N PHE A 8 -10.96 -13.60 -1.07
CA PHE A 8 -9.70 -13.26 -1.74
C PHE A 8 -9.92 -12.27 -2.89
N THR A 9 -8.99 -11.33 -3.03
CA THR A 9 -8.88 -10.42 -4.17
C THR A 9 -7.45 -10.48 -4.70
N ASP A 10 -7.29 -10.90 -5.96
CA ASP A 10 -6.02 -10.88 -6.66
C ASP A 10 -5.93 -9.61 -7.53
N PHE A 11 -4.79 -8.92 -7.49
CA PHE A 11 -4.61 -7.69 -8.24
C PHE A 11 -3.15 -7.44 -8.64
N ASP A 12 -2.97 -6.71 -9.74
CA ASP A 12 -1.67 -6.19 -10.15
C ASP A 12 -1.44 -4.81 -9.51
N VAL A 13 -0.26 -4.61 -8.95
CA VAL A 13 0.19 -3.36 -8.35
C VAL A 13 1.30 -2.76 -9.21
N ALA A 14 1.27 -1.44 -9.37
CA ALA A 14 2.37 -0.66 -9.93
C ALA A 14 2.71 0.49 -8.99
N VAL A 15 3.95 0.53 -8.52
CA VAL A 15 4.47 1.63 -7.69
C VAL A 15 5.53 2.35 -8.49
N THR A 16 5.34 3.65 -8.71
CA THR A 16 6.30 4.48 -9.44
C THR A 16 6.87 5.55 -8.52
N TRP A 17 8.21 5.62 -8.46
CA TRP A 17 8.92 6.66 -7.74
C TRP A 17 9.36 7.74 -8.73
N LEU A 18 8.94 8.98 -8.45
CA LEU A 18 9.26 10.18 -9.21
C LEU A 18 10.27 11.01 -8.41
N PRO A 19 11.57 10.97 -8.75
CA PRO A 19 12.56 11.71 -7.99
C PRO A 19 12.44 13.21 -8.32
N LYS A 20 12.59 14.08 -7.31
CA LYS A 20 12.45 15.53 -7.47
C LYS A 20 13.56 16.21 -8.28
N ILE A 21 14.56 15.45 -8.72
CA ILE A 21 15.71 15.97 -9.47
C ILE A 21 15.35 16.01 -10.94
N GLU A 22 15.56 17.18 -11.55
CA GLU A 22 15.41 17.40 -13.00
C GLU A 22 16.27 16.37 -13.77
N ASN A 23 15.67 15.64 -14.70
CA ASN A 23 16.27 14.53 -15.48
C ASN A 23 16.47 13.19 -14.74
N SER A 24 15.89 13.01 -13.56
CA SER A 24 15.89 11.69 -12.92
C SER A 24 14.92 10.72 -13.61
N LYS A 25 15.35 9.46 -13.75
CA LYS A 25 14.59 8.42 -14.44
C LYS A 25 13.54 7.85 -13.49
N GLU A 26 12.32 7.67 -14.00
CA GLU A 26 11.23 7.03 -13.24
C GLU A 26 11.55 5.56 -12.99
N LEU A 27 11.47 5.16 -11.73
CA LEU A 27 11.56 3.76 -11.32
C LEU A 27 10.14 3.25 -11.10
N THR A 28 9.74 2.18 -11.79
CA THR A 28 8.48 1.49 -11.55
C THR A 28 8.73 0.06 -11.12
N LEU A 29 8.11 -0.35 -10.02
CA LEU A 29 8.00 -1.75 -9.61
C LEU A 29 6.58 -2.23 -9.87
N THR A 30 6.43 -3.33 -10.59
CA THR A 30 5.15 -4.02 -10.78
C THR A 30 5.17 -5.39 -10.13
N PHE A 31 4.07 -5.81 -9.53
CA PHE A 31 3.93 -7.14 -8.92
C PHE A 31 2.46 -7.53 -8.80
N ARG A 32 2.19 -8.81 -8.56
CA ARG A 32 0.88 -9.33 -8.17
C ARG A 32 0.79 -9.42 -6.66
N ALA A 33 -0.38 -9.10 -6.15
CA ALA A 33 -0.73 -9.28 -4.75
C ALA A 33 -2.07 -9.97 -4.62
N THR A 34 -2.23 -10.70 -3.53
CA THR A 34 -3.50 -11.29 -3.12
C THR A 34 -3.84 -10.73 -1.75
N GLU A 35 -5.02 -10.14 -1.63
CA GLU A 35 -5.62 -9.74 -0.37
C GLU A 35 -6.64 -10.76 0.09
N ARG A 36 -6.57 -11.15 1.35
CA ARG A 36 -7.55 -11.99 2.03
C ARG A 36 -8.24 -11.16 3.11
N SER A 37 -9.49 -10.83 2.88
CA SER A 37 -10.32 -10.09 3.83
C SER A 37 -10.75 -11.00 4.99
N GLU A 38 -10.66 -10.45 6.19
CA GLU A 38 -11.23 -11.01 7.42
C GLU A 38 -12.15 -9.99 8.09
N ARG A 39 -12.75 -10.34 9.23
CA ARG A 39 -13.65 -9.46 9.97
C ARG A 39 -12.94 -8.22 10.55
N THR A 40 -11.69 -8.36 10.96
CA THR A 40 -10.93 -7.32 11.70
C THR A 40 -9.94 -6.57 10.82
N GLY A 41 -9.75 -7.00 9.57
CA GLY A 41 -8.76 -6.42 8.67
C GLY A 41 -8.56 -7.29 7.44
N GLN A 42 -7.40 -7.13 6.82
CA GLN A 42 -7.00 -7.85 5.63
C GLN A 42 -5.56 -8.33 5.74
N TYR A 43 -5.30 -9.51 5.19
CA TYR A 43 -3.95 -10.03 4.97
C TYR A 43 -3.56 -9.78 3.52
N THR A 44 -2.39 -9.21 3.29
CA THR A 44 -1.85 -9.00 1.95
C THR A 44 -0.63 -9.88 1.74
N TRP A 45 -0.64 -10.70 0.69
CA TRP A 45 0.52 -11.45 0.22
C TRP A 45 1.01 -10.86 -1.09
N ILE A 46 2.32 -10.68 -1.21
CA ILE A 46 2.96 -10.19 -2.44
C ILE A 46 3.68 -11.38 -3.10
N ASP A 47 3.34 -11.65 -4.36
CA ASP A 47 4.05 -12.63 -5.19
C ASP A 47 5.40 -12.04 -5.64
N THR A 48 6.47 -12.42 -4.94
CA THR A 48 7.83 -11.94 -5.21
C THR A 48 8.40 -12.40 -6.56
N ASP A 49 7.89 -13.51 -7.10
CA ASP A 49 8.30 -14.04 -8.40
C ASP A 49 7.70 -13.22 -9.54
N SER A 50 6.49 -12.69 -9.34
CA SER A 50 5.84 -11.77 -10.28
C SER A 50 6.47 -10.38 -10.37
N MET A 51 7.41 -10.03 -9.48
CA MET A 51 8.03 -8.71 -9.46
C MET A 51 8.81 -8.40 -10.75
N ALA A 52 8.60 -7.21 -11.29
CA ALA A 52 9.37 -6.67 -12.40
C ALA A 52 9.68 -5.19 -12.19
N VAL A 53 10.86 -4.77 -12.65
CA VAL A 53 11.34 -3.38 -12.53
C VAL A 53 11.47 -2.75 -13.92
N SER A 54 10.92 -1.55 -14.05
CA SER A 54 11.15 -0.66 -15.18
C SER A 54 11.94 0.56 -14.71
N LEU A 55 13.01 0.88 -15.42
CA LEU A 55 13.81 2.08 -15.24
C LEU A 55 14.35 2.50 -16.61
N ALA A 56 13.99 3.70 -17.06
CA ALA A 56 14.31 4.16 -18.41
C ALA A 56 15.82 4.24 -18.64
N GLY A 57 16.33 3.63 -19.71
CA GLY A 57 17.77 3.65 -20.04
C GLY A 57 18.69 2.98 -19.01
N ALA A 58 18.16 2.16 -18.09
CA ALA A 58 18.97 1.31 -17.22
C ALA A 58 19.39 0.04 -17.95
N GLN A 59 20.60 -0.43 -17.66
CA GLN A 59 21.09 -1.68 -18.23
C GLN A 59 20.39 -2.90 -17.59
N PRO A 60 20.34 -4.07 -18.26
CA PRO A 60 19.71 -5.27 -17.70
C PRO A 60 20.24 -5.67 -16.31
N GLU A 61 21.55 -5.56 -16.08
CA GLU A 61 22.17 -5.88 -14.78
C GLU A 61 21.76 -4.91 -13.67
N GLU A 62 21.59 -3.63 -13.99
CA GLU A 62 21.10 -2.62 -13.05
C GLU A 62 19.66 -2.93 -12.63
N LYS A 63 18.79 -3.26 -13.59
CA LYS A 63 17.40 -3.68 -13.32
C LYS A 63 17.36 -4.94 -12.44
N LYS A 64 18.26 -5.89 -12.69
CA LYS A 64 18.39 -7.14 -11.91
C LYS A 64 18.83 -6.86 -10.47
N LEU A 65 19.81 -5.97 -10.28
CA LEU A 65 20.27 -5.56 -8.95
C LEU A 65 19.14 -4.91 -8.15
N ILE A 66 18.40 -3.99 -8.76
CA ILE A 66 17.25 -3.31 -8.14
C ILE A 66 16.15 -4.32 -7.80
N LEU A 67 15.79 -5.20 -8.74
CA LEU A 67 14.79 -6.24 -8.53
C LEU A 67 15.17 -7.16 -7.36
N ASN A 68 16.43 -7.60 -7.28
CA ASN A 68 16.92 -8.41 -6.17
C ASN A 68 16.84 -7.67 -4.84
N GLY A 69 17.07 -6.35 -4.84
CA GLY A 69 16.88 -5.50 -3.66
C GLY A 69 15.43 -5.41 -3.19
N PHE A 70 14.46 -5.40 -4.09
CA PHE A 70 13.03 -5.46 -3.72
C PHE A 70 12.64 -6.84 -3.18
N ARG A 71 13.10 -7.90 -3.84
CA ARG A 71 12.83 -9.27 -3.42
C ARG A 71 13.42 -9.58 -2.04
N SER A 72 14.65 -9.14 -1.75
CA SER A 72 15.29 -9.38 -0.45
C SER A 72 14.62 -8.67 0.72
N ARG A 73 13.92 -7.56 0.48
CA ARG A 73 13.15 -6.82 1.49
C ARG A 73 11.72 -7.36 1.67
N SER A 74 11.28 -8.21 0.77
CA SER A 74 9.99 -8.87 0.85
C SER A 74 10.20 -10.21 1.52
N ASP A 75 9.65 -10.40 2.72
CA ASP A 75 9.81 -11.66 3.46
C ASP A 75 8.89 -12.78 2.97
N GLY A 76 8.13 -12.54 1.90
CA GLY A 76 7.20 -13.51 1.31
C GLY A 76 6.03 -13.89 2.22
N THR A 77 5.84 -13.16 3.34
CA THR A 77 4.80 -13.44 4.32
C THR A 77 3.56 -12.58 4.10
N GLU A 78 2.41 -13.08 4.55
CA GLU A 78 1.20 -12.25 4.63
C GLU A 78 1.41 -11.10 5.63
N LYS A 79 1.04 -9.88 5.23
CA LYS A 79 1.00 -8.71 6.10
C LYS A 79 -0.43 -8.38 6.49
N PHE A 80 -0.69 -8.41 7.79
CA PHE A 80 -1.98 -7.98 8.33
C PHE A 80 -2.06 -6.45 8.39
N SER A 81 -3.13 -5.90 7.85
CA SER A 81 -3.55 -4.51 8.03
C SER A 81 -4.95 -4.51 8.66
N PRO A 82 -5.13 -3.97 9.88
CA PRO A 82 -6.45 -3.85 10.47
C PRO A 82 -7.30 -2.89 9.62
N TYR A 83 -8.61 -3.13 9.54
CA TYR A 83 -9.49 -2.10 9.01
C TYR A 83 -9.48 -0.90 9.96
N THR A 84 -9.43 0.30 9.41
CA THR A 84 -9.54 1.50 10.23
C THR A 84 -10.91 1.53 10.88
N ASN A 85 -10.96 1.59 12.20
CA ASN A 85 -12.21 1.74 12.95
C ASN A 85 -12.65 3.20 12.98
N ILE A 86 -12.59 3.87 11.83
CA ILE A 86 -12.99 5.26 11.65
C ILE A 86 -14.49 5.29 11.35
N GLU A 87 -15.24 6.02 12.17
CA GLU A 87 -16.66 6.28 11.96
C GLU A 87 -16.86 7.79 11.79
N ILE A 88 -17.35 8.20 10.62
CA ILE A 88 -17.70 9.60 10.37
C ILE A 88 -19.11 9.83 10.94
N THR A 89 -19.19 10.38 12.15
CA THR A 89 -20.47 10.67 12.80
C THR A 89 -21.07 11.99 12.30
N THR A 90 -20.24 13.00 12.06
CA THR A 90 -20.68 14.32 11.55
C THR A 90 -19.49 14.99 10.91
N PHE A 91 -19.51 15.26 9.60
CA PHE A 91 -18.36 15.89 8.92
C PHE A 91 -18.17 17.36 9.38
N PRO A 92 -16.92 17.83 9.64
CA PRO A 92 -15.61 17.18 9.43
C PRO A 92 -15.07 16.44 10.66
N SER A 93 -15.92 15.94 11.55
CA SER A 93 -15.57 15.13 12.72
C SER A 93 -15.68 13.63 12.46
N TYR A 94 -14.83 12.86 13.13
CA TYR A 94 -14.82 11.40 13.10
C TYR A 94 -14.39 10.80 14.44
N LEU A 95 -14.78 9.55 14.66
CA LEU A 95 -14.35 8.74 15.80
C LEU A 95 -13.33 7.70 15.32
N THR A 96 -12.30 7.42 16.12
CA THR A 96 -11.44 6.24 15.95
C THR A 96 -11.71 5.26 17.10
N ARG A 97 -11.96 3.99 16.78
CA ARG A 97 -12.18 2.94 17.78
C ARG A 97 -11.12 1.85 17.70
N ASN A 98 -9.85 2.21 17.89
CA ASN A 98 -8.77 1.22 17.82
C ASN A 98 -8.92 0.17 18.94
N PRO A 99 -8.73 -1.14 18.65
CA PRO A 99 -8.86 -2.16 19.67
C PRO A 99 -7.81 -1.98 20.78
N GLY A 100 -8.24 -1.95 22.05
CA GLY A 100 -7.34 -1.76 23.19
C GLY A 100 -6.99 -0.31 23.53
N GLU A 101 -7.47 0.66 22.75
CA GLU A 101 -7.32 2.09 23.02
C GLU A 101 -8.67 2.74 23.35
N PRO A 102 -8.70 3.84 24.15
CA PRO A 102 -9.89 4.65 24.31
C PRO A 102 -10.37 5.19 22.95
N THR A 103 -11.68 5.32 22.77
CA THR A 103 -12.23 5.94 21.56
C THR A 103 -11.77 7.39 21.47
N ALA A 104 -11.16 7.79 20.36
CA ALA A 104 -10.73 9.17 20.15
C ALA A 104 -11.75 9.90 19.26
N TYR A 105 -12.09 11.12 19.65
CA TYR A 105 -12.90 12.04 18.85
C TYR A 105 -11.98 13.08 18.21
N CYS A 106 -11.98 13.11 16.88
CA CYS A 106 -11.24 14.09 16.09
C CYS A 106 -12.24 15.01 15.40
N HIS A 107 -11.95 16.31 15.42
CA HIS A 107 -12.71 17.33 14.72
C HIS A 107 -11.76 18.40 14.20
N LYS A 108 -12.10 19.00 13.05
CA LYS A 108 -11.38 20.16 12.55
C LYS A 108 -11.92 21.40 13.27
N GLU A 109 -11.07 22.13 13.97
CA GLU A 109 -11.45 23.44 14.52
C GLU A 109 -11.86 24.37 13.37
N LEU A 110 -12.98 25.06 13.54
CA LEU A 110 -13.37 26.14 12.62
C LEU A 110 -12.38 27.27 12.81
N HIS A 111 -11.65 27.62 11.76
CA HIS A 111 -10.87 28.86 11.74
C HIS A 111 -11.88 30.00 11.90
N LYS A 112 -11.86 30.68 13.05
CA LYS A 112 -12.52 31.97 13.17
C LYS A 112 -11.62 32.95 12.44
N ASP A 113 -11.99 33.26 11.20
CA ASP A 113 -11.52 34.48 10.57
C ASP A 113 -12.18 35.64 11.35
N GLU A 114 -11.41 36.24 12.27
CA GLU A 114 -11.71 37.53 12.92
C GLU A 114 -11.00 38.66 12.17
#